data_AF-A0A2A2Y6A3-F1
#
_entry.id   AF-A0A2A2Y6A3-F1
#
_cell.length_a   1.000
_cell.length_b   1.000
_cell.length_c   1.000
_cell.angle_alpha   90.00
_cell.angle_beta   90.00
_cell.angle_gamma   90.00
#
_symmetry.space_group_name_H-M   'P 1'
#
loop_
_entity.id
_entity.type
_entity.pdbx_description
1 polymer ?
#
loop_
_entity_poly.entity_id
_entity_poly.type
_entity_poly.pdbx_seq_one_letter_code
_entity_poly.pdbx_strand_id
1 'polypeptide(L)'
;MKYILAAFCLLLISCAKTPEGLTVSTYHLRESMFQENDDPMVRGEVQRYLHGTVTLEERLQKIGQYYHVTWKQSDQQPTDLVDKTEVVFEYMQAASGSQIKRIVQRAQSPAQVDAYFTIAGNDYAKNGRVLAWRISVRNNGQTLDSKQSYLWR
;
A
#
# COMPACT_ATOMS: atom_id res chain seq x y z
N MET A 1 -6.78 35.38 -40.68
CA MET A 1 -6.38 34.02 -40.22
C MET A 1 -5.30 34.11 -39.13
N LYS A 2 -5.60 34.73 -37.98
CA LYS A 2 -4.60 34.93 -36.90
C LYS A 2 -5.16 34.67 -35.49
N TYR A 3 -6.49 34.50 -35.38
CA TYR A 3 -7.19 34.25 -34.11
C TYR A 3 -7.56 32.78 -33.89
N ILE A 4 -7.39 31.93 -34.90
CA ILE A 4 -7.75 30.50 -34.81
C ILE A 4 -6.68 29.70 -34.05
N LEU A 5 -5.42 30.17 -34.04
CA LEU A 5 -4.31 29.48 -33.37
C LEU A 5 -4.30 29.63 -31.84
N ALA A 6 -4.93 30.69 -31.30
CA ALA A 6 -4.93 30.96 -29.85
C ALA A 6 -5.96 30.11 -29.07
N ALA A 7 -7.00 29.61 -29.74
CA ALA A 7 -8.05 28.81 -29.10
C ALA A 7 -7.62 27.36 -28.82
N PHE A 8 -6.58 26.85 -29.52
CA PHE A 8 -6.15 25.46 -29.39
C PHE A 8 -5.22 25.21 -28.17
N CYS A 9 -4.56 26.24 -27.66
CA CYS A 9 -3.69 26.12 -26.48
C CYS A 9 -4.44 26.00 -25.13
N LEU A 10 -5.73 26.36 -25.08
CA LEU A 10 -6.53 26.30 -23.84
C LEU A 10 -7.11 24.91 -23.55
N LEU A 11 -7.00 23.96 -24.47
CA LEU A 11 -7.55 22.59 -24.31
C LEU A 11 -6.58 21.59 -23.70
N LEU A 12 -5.35 22.01 -23.33
CA LEU A 12 -4.31 21.11 -22.82
C LEU A 12 -4.13 21.15 -21.29
N ILE A 13 -5.00 21.86 -20.55
CA ILE A 13 -5.00 21.81 -19.09
C ILE A 13 -5.80 20.57 -18.65
N SER A 14 -5.25 19.39 -18.94
CA SER A 14 -5.68 18.16 -18.29
C SER A 14 -5.18 18.20 -16.86
N CYS A 15 -6.01 18.67 -15.92
CA CYS A 15 -5.73 18.59 -14.50
C CYS A 15 -5.39 17.14 -14.13
N ALA A 16 -4.13 16.88 -13.79
CA ALA A 16 -3.75 15.66 -13.13
C ALA A 16 -4.46 15.63 -11.78
N LYS A 17 -5.58 14.91 -11.70
CA LYS A 17 -6.30 14.74 -10.44
C LYS A 17 -5.39 13.95 -9.51
N THR A 18 -4.99 14.55 -8.39
CA THR A 18 -4.35 13.80 -7.31
C THR A 18 -5.28 12.67 -6.90
N PRO A 19 -4.79 11.44 -6.71
CA PRO A 19 -5.64 10.34 -6.29
C PRO A 19 -6.28 10.70 -4.95
N GLU A 20 -7.57 11.00 -5.00
CA GLU A 20 -8.43 11.17 -3.83
C GLU A 20 -8.77 9.79 -3.27
N GLY A 21 -8.79 9.66 -1.95
CA GLY A 21 -9.14 8.41 -1.26
C GLY A 21 -7.97 7.45 -1.04
N LEU A 22 -8.32 6.20 -0.73
CA LEU A 22 -7.40 5.17 -0.26
C LEU A 22 -6.66 4.49 -1.41
N THR A 23 -5.34 4.63 -1.42
CA THR A 23 -4.43 3.89 -2.30
C THR A 23 -3.66 2.85 -1.50
N VAL A 24 -3.55 1.66 -2.09
CA VAL A 24 -2.77 0.55 -1.55
C VAL A 24 -1.86 0.04 -2.66
N SER A 25 -0.57 0.24 -2.49
CA SER A 25 0.48 -0.29 -3.37
C SER A 25 1.05 -1.55 -2.73
N THR A 26 1.08 -2.65 -3.48
CA THR A 26 1.53 -3.95 -2.99
C THR A 26 2.81 -4.39 -3.69
N TYR A 27 3.77 -4.91 -2.94
CA TYR A 27 4.99 -5.51 -3.48
C TYR A 27 5.23 -6.88 -2.85
N HIS A 28 5.69 -7.85 -3.64
CA HIS A 28 5.99 -9.20 -3.19
C HIS A 28 7.45 -9.52 -3.51
N LEU A 29 8.29 -9.51 -2.48
CA LEU A 29 9.68 -9.90 -2.59
C LEU A 29 9.80 -11.41 -2.49
N ARG A 30 10.36 -12.02 -3.53
CA ARG A 30 10.59 -13.48 -3.62
C ARG A 30 12.07 -13.78 -3.69
N GLU A 31 12.48 -14.93 -3.16
CA GLU A 31 13.88 -15.39 -3.22
C GLU A 31 14.42 -15.47 -4.64
N SER A 32 13.59 -15.90 -5.61
CA SER A 32 13.94 -15.97 -7.03
C SER A 32 14.38 -14.62 -7.61
N MET A 33 13.99 -13.51 -6.99
CA MET A 33 14.35 -12.16 -7.44
C MET A 33 15.73 -11.72 -6.96
N PHE A 34 16.39 -12.50 -6.11
CA PHE A 34 17.78 -12.23 -5.70
C PHE A 34 18.79 -12.57 -6.81
N GLN A 35 18.37 -13.37 -7.80
CA GLN A 35 19.14 -13.57 -9.02
C GLN A 35 19.09 -12.30 -9.87
N GLU A 36 20.18 -12.01 -10.59
CA GLU A 36 20.23 -10.88 -11.53
C GLU A 36 19.12 -11.03 -12.58
N ASN A 37 18.00 -10.36 -12.35
CA ASN A 37 17.03 -10.10 -13.40
C ASN A 37 17.58 -9.00 -14.30
N ASP A 38 17.38 -9.14 -15.61
CA ASP A 38 17.91 -8.20 -16.61
C ASP A 38 17.30 -6.79 -16.49
N ASP A 39 16.08 -6.67 -15.95
CA ASP A 39 15.39 -5.38 -15.82
C ASP A 39 15.99 -4.52 -14.68
N PRO A 40 16.57 -3.35 -15.00
CA PRO A 40 17.19 -2.48 -14.01
C PRO A 40 16.20 -1.89 -13.00
N MET A 41 14.93 -1.69 -13.37
CA MET A 41 13.90 -1.16 -12.48
C MET A 41 13.51 -2.19 -11.42
N VAL A 42 13.32 -3.45 -11.82
CA VAL A 42 13.03 -4.55 -10.88
C VAL A 42 14.20 -4.73 -9.91
N ARG A 43 15.43 -4.72 -10.43
CA ARG A 43 16.64 -4.83 -9.60
C ARG A 43 16.78 -3.68 -8.61
N GLY A 44 16.50 -2.44 -9.02
CA GLY A 44 16.52 -1.28 -8.13
C GLY A 44 15.51 -1.43 -6.98
N GLU A 45 14.31 -1.90 -7.26
CA GLU A 45 13.28 -2.12 -6.25
C GLU A 45 13.65 -3.25 -5.28
N VAL A 46 14.19 -4.37 -5.79
CA VAL A 46 14.73 -5.45 -4.93
C VAL A 46 15.84 -4.93 -4.02
N GLN A 47 16.79 -4.17 -4.57
CA GLN A 47 17.87 -3.57 -3.80
C GLN A 47 17.36 -2.60 -2.73
N ARG A 48 16.29 -1.84 -3.01
CA ARG A 48 15.64 -0.95 -2.03
C ARG A 48 15.13 -1.74 -0.81
N TYR A 49 14.47 -2.88 -1.02
CA TYR A 49 13.98 -3.71 0.08
C TYR A 49 15.08 -4.50 0.81
N LEU A 50 16.15 -4.88 0.09
CA LEU A 50 17.32 -5.56 0.65
C LEU A 50 18.36 -4.60 1.22
N HIS A 51 18.11 -3.29 1.20
CA HIS A 51 19.06 -2.30 1.70
C HIS A 51 19.47 -2.61 3.14
N GLY A 52 20.78 -2.63 3.40
CA GLY A 52 21.36 -2.94 4.70
C GLY A 52 21.43 -4.43 5.06
N THR A 53 20.97 -5.34 4.19
CA THR A 53 21.17 -6.79 4.40
C THR A 53 22.50 -7.24 3.80
N VAL A 54 23.30 -7.97 4.59
CA VAL A 54 24.63 -8.45 4.21
C VAL A 54 24.63 -9.96 4.05
N THR A 55 24.01 -10.68 4.99
CA THR A 55 23.98 -12.14 5.01
C THR A 55 22.78 -12.71 4.25
N LEU A 56 22.88 -13.98 3.84
CA LEU A 56 21.74 -14.70 3.25
C LEU A 56 20.56 -14.76 4.21
N GLU A 57 20.81 -15.03 5.50
CA GLU A 57 19.76 -15.11 6.51
C GLU A 57 18.98 -13.79 6.64
N GLU A 58 19.69 -12.65 6.67
CA GLU A 58 19.06 -11.33 6.67
C GLU A 58 18.21 -11.08 5.41
N ARG A 59 18.67 -11.52 4.24
CA ARG A 59 17.90 -11.43 2.99
C ARG A 59 16.65 -12.30 3.04
N LEU A 60 16.75 -13.52 3.54
CA LEU A 60 15.60 -14.41 3.73
C LEU A 60 14.58 -13.79 4.69
N GLN A 61 15.01 -13.06 5.72
CA GLN A 61 14.11 -12.34 6.62
C GLN A 61 13.35 -11.18 5.94
N LYS A 62 13.79 -10.72 4.76
CA LYS A 62 13.05 -9.73 3.95
C LYS A 62 12.02 -10.36 3.01
N ILE A 63 12.08 -11.67 2.75
CA ILE A 63 11.09 -12.31 1.86
C ILE A 63 9.70 -12.15 2.45
N GLY A 64 8.75 -11.66 1.64
CA GLY A 64 7.42 -11.37 2.12
C GLY A 64 6.60 -10.46 1.21
N GLN A 65 5.45 -10.04 1.73
CA GLN A 65 4.54 -9.09 1.08
C GLN A 65 4.48 -7.78 1.85
N TYR A 66 4.59 -6.71 1.09
CA TYR A 66 4.66 -5.33 1.56
C TYR A 66 3.45 -4.55 1.04
N TYR A 67 2.88 -3.74 1.91
CA TYR A 67 1.71 -2.92 1.62
C TYR A 67 2.02 -1.50 2.03
N HIS A 68 2.06 -0.60 1.05
CA HIS A 68 2.14 0.83 1.27
C HIS A 68 0.75 1.43 1.10
N VAL A 69 0.28 2.09 2.16
CA VAL A 69 -1.07 2.63 2.26
C VAL A 69 -0.97 4.13 2.35
N THR A 70 -1.60 4.81 1.40
CA THR A 70 -1.76 6.26 1.44
C THR A 70 -3.23 6.61 1.39
N TRP A 71 -3.64 7.59 2.16
CA TRP A 71 -4.99 8.11 2.11
C TRP A 71 -4.98 9.59 2.49
N LYS A 72 -5.84 10.35 1.83
CA LYS A 72 -6.06 11.76 2.12
C LYS A 72 -7.57 12.00 2.14
N GLN A 73 -8.03 12.73 3.14
CA GLN A 73 -9.42 13.17 3.22
C GLN A 73 -9.78 13.95 1.94
N SER A 74 -10.93 13.62 1.35
CA SER A 74 -11.46 14.36 0.20
C SER A 74 -12.06 15.67 0.66
N ASP A 75 -11.80 16.75 -0.07
CA ASP A 75 -12.38 18.07 0.17
C ASP A 75 -13.92 18.06 0.01
N GLN A 76 -14.46 17.07 -0.71
CA GLN A 76 -15.89 16.91 -0.97
C GLN A 76 -16.66 16.27 0.19
N GLN A 77 -15.94 15.64 1.12
CA GLN A 77 -16.52 15.06 2.34
C GLN A 77 -15.88 15.73 3.54
N PRO A 78 -16.35 16.91 3.97
CA PRO A 78 -15.90 17.51 5.21
C PRO A 78 -16.46 16.67 6.38
N THR A 79 -15.69 15.66 6.79
CA THR A 79 -15.91 14.98 8.06
C THR A 79 -15.10 15.73 9.10
N ASP A 80 -15.73 16.13 10.21
CA ASP A 80 -15.00 16.64 11.37
C ASP A 80 -14.15 15.50 11.95
N LEU A 81 -12.88 15.45 11.54
CA LEU A 81 -11.89 14.50 12.04
C LEU A 81 -11.35 15.02 13.37
N VAL A 82 -12.15 14.85 14.41
CA VAL A 82 -11.85 15.35 15.76
C VAL A 82 -10.81 14.48 16.47
N ASP A 83 -10.69 13.22 16.06
CA ASP A 83 -9.98 12.17 16.80
C ASP A 83 -8.92 11.40 15.99
N LYS A 84 -8.35 10.37 16.61
CA LYS A 84 -7.29 9.50 16.09
C LYS A 84 -7.79 8.69 14.89
N THR A 85 -7.38 9.07 13.69
CA THR A 85 -7.51 8.24 12.51
C THR A 85 -6.58 7.02 12.62
N GLU A 86 -7.09 5.85 12.28
CA GLU A 86 -6.39 4.57 12.33
C GLU A 86 -6.50 3.85 11.00
N VAL A 87 -5.43 3.16 10.62
CA VAL A 87 -5.37 2.25 9.48
C VAL A 87 -5.43 0.83 10.02
N VAL A 88 -6.46 0.11 9.61
CA VAL A 88 -6.69 -1.27 10.00
C VAL A 88 -6.36 -2.16 8.82
N PHE A 89 -5.37 -3.05 8.98
CA PHE A 89 -5.01 -4.08 8.02
C PHE A 89 -5.49 -5.44 8.52
N GLU A 90 -6.48 -6.00 7.82
CA GLU A 90 -7.04 -7.32 8.06
C GLU A 90 -6.60 -8.25 6.93
N TYR A 91 -6.08 -9.43 7.25
CA TYR A 91 -5.51 -10.32 6.25
C TYR A 91 -5.57 -11.79 6.66
N MET A 92 -5.53 -12.68 5.67
CA MET A 92 -5.51 -14.13 5.82
C MET A 92 -4.26 -14.69 5.13
N GLN A 93 -3.56 -15.62 5.77
CA GLN A 93 -2.39 -16.28 5.21
C GLN A 93 -2.68 -17.73 4.83
N ALA A 94 -1.90 -18.27 3.89
CA ALA A 94 -2.13 -19.57 3.28
C ALA A 94 -2.24 -20.72 4.30
N ALA A 95 -1.41 -20.71 5.34
CA ALA A 95 -1.40 -21.74 6.37
C ALA A 95 -2.13 -21.33 7.66
N SER A 96 -2.76 -20.15 7.72
CA SER A 96 -3.57 -19.73 8.89
C SER A 96 -5.03 -20.20 8.82
N GLY A 97 -5.40 -20.98 7.81
CA GLY A 97 -6.81 -21.38 7.58
C GLY A 97 -7.71 -20.16 7.33
N SER A 98 -8.96 -20.23 7.79
CA SER A 98 -9.93 -19.11 7.70
C SER A 98 -9.70 -18.00 8.74
N GLN A 99 -8.58 -18.01 9.47
CA GLN A 99 -8.30 -17.01 10.49
C GLN A 99 -7.94 -15.66 9.86
N ILE A 100 -8.64 -14.61 10.27
CA ILE A 100 -8.33 -13.23 9.95
C ILE A 100 -7.37 -12.67 11.01
N LYS A 101 -6.16 -12.31 10.58
CA LYS A 101 -5.20 -11.54 11.38
C LYS A 101 -5.47 -10.05 11.21
N ARG A 102 -5.13 -9.25 12.22
CA ARG A 102 -5.40 -7.81 12.25
C ARG A 102 -4.21 -7.04 12.80
N ILE A 103 -3.82 -5.97 12.10
CA ILE A 103 -2.83 -4.98 12.53
C ILE A 103 -3.50 -3.61 12.49
N VAL A 104 -3.29 -2.80 13.53
CA VAL A 104 -3.81 -1.42 13.59
C VAL A 104 -2.62 -0.48 13.75
N GLN A 105 -2.56 0.55 12.90
CA GLN A 105 -1.61 1.64 13.02
C GLN A 105 -2.36 2.96 13.15
N ARG A 106 -1.91 3.83 14.05
CA ARG A 106 -2.46 5.19 14.15
C ARG A 106 -1.83 6.06 13.07
N ALA A 107 -2.66 6.84 12.40
CA ALA A 107 -2.19 7.85 11.47
C ALA A 107 -1.44 8.96 12.23
N GLN A 108 -0.43 9.54 11.58
CA GLN A 108 0.28 10.71 12.12
C GLN A 108 -0.57 11.98 12.05
N SER A 109 -1.52 12.03 11.12
CA SER A 109 -2.46 13.12 10.93
C SER A 109 -3.89 12.56 10.86
N PRO A 110 -4.90 13.26 11.42
CA PRO A 110 -6.29 12.84 11.28
C PRO A 110 -6.74 12.77 9.81
N ALA A 111 -6.31 13.72 8.97
CA ALA A 111 -6.77 13.89 7.59
C ALA A 111 -5.87 13.21 6.53
N GLN A 112 -4.75 12.62 6.95
CA GLN A 112 -3.81 11.99 6.04
C GLN A 112 -3.14 10.77 6.66
N VAL A 113 -2.98 9.74 5.84
CA VAL A 113 -2.32 8.49 6.18
C VAL A 113 -1.16 8.24 5.21
N ASP A 114 -0.02 7.86 5.77
CA ASP A 114 1.08 7.19 5.09
C ASP A 114 1.54 6.06 6.02
N ALA A 115 1.24 4.81 5.65
CA ALA A 115 1.44 3.65 6.50
C ALA A 115 2.03 2.47 5.72
N TYR A 116 2.86 1.70 6.40
CA TYR A 116 3.53 0.52 5.84
C TYR A 116 3.20 -0.71 6.67
N PHE A 117 2.70 -1.75 6.01
CA PHE A 117 2.51 -3.07 6.60
C PHE A 117 3.41 -4.08 5.90
N THR A 118 4.08 -4.91 6.69
CA THR A 118 5.04 -5.90 6.21
C THR A 118 4.73 -7.25 6.82
N ILE A 119 4.47 -8.23 5.96
CA ILE A 119 4.32 -9.63 6.34
C ILE A 119 5.51 -10.37 5.71
N ALA A 120 6.59 -10.52 6.47
CA ALA A 120 7.88 -11.02 5.99
C ALA A 120 8.58 -11.92 7.02
N GLY A 121 9.69 -12.53 6.60
CA GLY A 121 10.57 -13.32 7.44
C GLY A 121 9.84 -14.50 8.09
N ASN A 122 10.08 -14.75 9.36
CA ASN A 122 9.56 -15.93 10.05
C ASN A 122 8.03 -16.08 10.00
N ASP A 123 7.26 -14.98 10.10
CA ASP A 123 5.79 -15.07 10.01
C ASP A 123 5.35 -15.49 8.60
N TYR A 124 6.00 -14.94 7.57
CA TYR A 124 5.73 -15.29 6.17
C TYR A 124 6.20 -16.71 5.83
N ALA A 125 7.37 -17.12 6.31
CA ALA A 125 7.91 -18.46 6.10
C ALA A 125 7.03 -19.53 6.76
N LYS A 126 6.51 -19.26 7.96
CA LYS A 126 5.66 -20.18 8.72
C LYS A 126 4.23 -20.23 8.20
N ASN A 127 3.62 -19.07 7.96
CA ASN A 127 2.20 -18.97 7.65
C ASN A 127 1.92 -18.86 6.15
N GLY A 128 2.96 -18.68 5.34
CA GLY A 128 2.87 -18.50 3.90
C GLY A 128 2.39 -17.11 3.50
N ARG A 129 2.12 -16.98 2.19
CA ARG A 129 1.64 -15.73 1.60
C ARG A 129 0.27 -15.32 2.14
N VAL A 130 0.04 -14.02 2.19
CA VAL A 130 -1.28 -13.40 2.29
C VAL A 130 -2.11 -13.79 1.06
N LEU A 131 -3.25 -14.43 1.31
CA LEU A 131 -4.21 -14.85 0.29
C LEU A 131 -5.25 -13.77 0.00
N ALA A 132 -5.77 -13.16 1.06
CA ALA A 132 -6.78 -12.13 0.99
C ALA A 132 -6.52 -11.07 2.05
N TRP A 133 -6.85 -9.81 1.74
CA TRP A 133 -6.70 -8.70 2.64
C TRP A 133 -7.76 -7.63 2.44
N ARG A 134 -8.00 -6.85 3.50
CA ARG A 134 -8.75 -5.61 3.52
C ARG A 134 -7.99 -4.57 4.36
N ILE A 135 -7.88 -3.37 3.82
CA ILE A 135 -7.33 -2.21 4.51
C ILE A 135 -8.45 -1.19 4.65
N SER A 136 -8.62 -0.64 5.85
CA SER A 136 -9.64 0.37 6.12
C SER A 136 -9.02 1.53 6.88
N VAL A 137 -9.38 2.75 6.48
CA VAL A 137 -9.13 3.96 7.26
C VAL A 137 -10.36 4.20 8.12
N ARG A 138 -10.15 4.31 9.44
CA ARG A 138 -11.22 4.49 10.41
C ARG A 138 -10.95 5.73 11.26
N ASN A 139 -12.00 6.44 11.63
CA ASN A 139 -11.94 7.50 12.63
C ASN A 139 -13.07 7.22 13.64
N ASN A 140 -12.76 7.14 14.93
CA ASN A 140 -13.72 6.79 15.98
C ASN A 140 -14.53 5.51 15.71
N GLY A 141 -13.90 4.50 15.12
CA GLY A 141 -14.54 3.24 14.77
C GLY A 141 -15.40 3.28 13.50
N GLN A 142 -15.74 4.46 12.98
CA GLN A 142 -16.40 4.61 11.68
C GLN A 142 -15.38 4.42 10.55
N THR A 143 -15.73 3.62 9.54
CA THR A 143 -14.89 3.46 8.35
C THR A 143 -15.10 4.64 7.41
N LEU A 144 -14.02 5.37 7.13
CA LEU A 144 -14.01 6.49 6.18
C LEU A 144 -13.80 5.99 4.76
N ASP A 145 -12.87 5.04 4.59
CA ASP A 145 -12.55 4.44 3.30
C ASP A 145 -12.02 3.01 3.48
N SER A 146 -12.16 2.16 2.47
CA SER A 146 -11.65 0.80 2.50
C SER A 146 -11.30 0.26 1.12
N LYS A 147 -10.24 -0.54 1.06
CA LYS A 147 -9.80 -1.25 -0.14
C LYS A 147 -9.51 -2.68 0.22
N GLN A 148 -9.80 -3.61 -0.67
CA GLN A 148 -9.59 -5.02 -0.43
C GLN A 148 -9.08 -5.74 -1.67
N SER A 149 -8.39 -6.86 -1.44
CA SER A 149 -8.03 -7.80 -2.49
C SER A 149 -9.29 -8.42 -3.10
N TYR A 150 -9.21 -8.85 -4.36
CA TYR A 150 -10.30 -9.54 -5.04
C TYR A 150 -10.79 -10.81 -4.32
N LEU A 151 -9.89 -11.50 -3.61
CA LEU A 151 -10.22 -12.74 -2.89
C LEU A 151 -10.86 -12.51 -1.51
N TRP A 152 -10.99 -11.26 -1.07
CA TRP A 152 -11.64 -10.93 0.19
C TRP A 152 -13.17 -11.11 0.08
N ARG A 153 -13.77 -11.85 1.01
CA ARG A 153 -15.21 -12.15 1.06
C ARG A 153 -15.73 -12.01 2.47
#